data_AF-A0A5E4C058-F1
#
_entry.id   AF-A0A5E4C058-F1
#
_cell.length_a   1.000
_cell.length_b   1.000
_cell.length_c   1.000
_cell.angle_alpha   90.00
_cell.angle_beta   90.00
_cell.angle_gamma   90.00
#
_symmetry.space_group_name_H-M   'P 1'
#
loop_
_entity.id
_entity.type
_entity.pdbx_description
1 polymer ?
#
loop_
_entity_poly.entity_id
_entity_poly.type
_entity_poly.pdbx_seq_one_letter_code
_entity_poly.pdbx_strand_id
1 'polypeptide(L)'
;MLDDLGMDDEADDDPVPVANVNTAIFKKVIQWCTHHKDDAPLPEDDENKEKQTEDIPVWDQEFLKVDQGTLFELILAANYLDIKGLLDVTHKTVANMIKGKTPEEICKAFNIKTTLLKRRKPP
;
A
#
# COMPACT_ATOMS: atom_id res chain seq x y z
N MET A 1 20.80 4.30 33.00
CA MET A 1 20.60 2.94 33.52
C MET A 1 19.23 2.55 33.01
N LEU A 2 19.20 1.72 31.96
CA LEU A 2 18.00 1.33 31.22
C LEU A 2 17.23 0.19 31.92
N ASP A 3 17.72 -0.24 33.08
CA ASP A 3 17.24 -1.37 33.86
C ASP A 3 15.95 -1.09 34.67
N ASP A 4 15.36 0.11 34.55
CA ASP A 4 14.17 0.55 35.31
C ASP A 4 12.85 0.47 34.49
N LEU A 5 12.91 -0.03 33.25
CA LEU A 5 11.74 -0.15 32.37
C LEU A 5 11.18 -1.58 32.23
N GLY A 6 11.72 -2.58 32.96
CA GLY A 6 11.16 -3.94 32.94
C GLY A 6 11.06 -4.55 31.53
N MET A 7 11.88 -4.08 30.59
CA MET A 7 12.08 -4.73 29.31
C MET A 7 13.06 -5.87 29.58
N ASP A 8 12.55 -6.96 30.15
CA ASP A 8 13.24 -8.24 30.07
C ASP A 8 13.41 -8.54 28.57
N ASP A 9 14.64 -8.85 28.14
CA ASP A 9 14.98 -9.34 26.80
C ASP A 9 14.36 -10.72 26.50
N GLU A 10 13.29 -11.11 27.20
CA GLU A 10 12.42 -12.19 26.82
C GLU A 10 11.48 -11.61 25.76
N ALA A 11 11.82 -11.85 24.49
CA ALA A 11 10.87 -11.67 23.41
C ALA A 11 9.59 -12.39 23.83
N ASP A 12 8.54 -11.61 24.11
CA ASP A 12 7.21 -12.12 24.42
C ASP A 12 6.78 -12.95 23.21
N ASP A 13 7.03 -14.26 23.27
CA ASP A 13 6.83 -15.22 22.17
C ASP A 13 5.33 -15.53 21.98
N ASP A 14 4.49 -14.82 22.73
CA ASP A 14 3.05 -14.85 22.63
C ASP A 14 2.60 -14.34 21.25
N PRO A 15 1.87 -15.15 20.47
CA PRO A 15 1.51 -14.79 19.11
C PRO A 15 0.53 -13.62 19.10
N VAL A 16 0.90 -12.53 18.41
CA VAL A 16 0.00 -11.41 18.15
C VAL A 16 -1.01 -11.79 17.05
N PRO A 17 -2.32 -11.82 17.34
CA PRO A 17 -3.32 -12.22 16.36
C PRO A 17 -3.55 -11.10 15.32
N VAL A 18 -3.40 -11.44 14.03
CA VAL A 18 -3.69 -10.55 12.89
C VAL A 18 -4.89 -11.11 12.12
N ALA A 19 -6.11 -10.78 12.57
CA ALA A 19 -7.32 -11.43 12.07
C ALA A 19 -7.78 -10.96 10.67
N ASN A 20 -7.40 -9.75 10.26
CA ASN A 20 -7.93 -9.11 9.05
C ASN A 20 -7.01 -9.21 7.83
N VAL A 21 -5.90 -9.94 7.93
CA VAL A 21 -4.94 -10.10 6.84
C VAL A 21 -4.71 -11.58 6.56
N ASN A 22 -4.97 -12.01 5.32
CA ASN A 22 -4.68 -13.38 4.89
C ASN A 22 -3.17 -13.66 5.00
N THR A 23 -2.79 -14.87 5.45
CA THR A 23 -1.40 -15.32 5.56
C THR A 23 -0.56 -15.05 4.31
N ALA A 24 -1.12 -15.21 3.10
CA ALA A 24 -0.40 -14.94 1.86
C ALA A 24 -0.03 -13.45 1.70
N ILE A 25 -0.95 -12.56 2.07
CA ILE A 25 -0.76 -11.11 2.05
C ILE A 25 0.18 -10.68 3.16
N PHE A 26 0.01 -11.24 4.36
CA PHE A 26 0.87 -10.94 5.49
C PHE A 26 2.34 -11.31 5.22
N LYS A 27 2.60 -12.44 4.55
CA LYS A 27 3.95 -12.81 4.10
C LYS A 27 4.55 -11.78 3.15
N LYS A 28 3.77 -11.23 2.23
CA LYS A 28 4.22 -10.16 1.32
C LYS A 28 4.49 -8.86 2.08
N VAL A 29 3.65 -8.50 3.05
CA VAL A 29 3.88 -7.34 3.92
C VAL A 29 5.21 -7.49 4.66
N ILE A 30 5.46 -8.65 5.29
CA ILE A 30 6.74 -8.93 5.97
C ILE A 30 7.92 -8.83 4.99
N GLN A 31 7.79 -9.39 3.78
CA GLN A 31 8.83 -9.28 2.76
C GLN A 31 9.16 -7.83 2.42
N TRP A 32 8.13 -6.98 2.27
CA TRP A 32 8.30 -5.56 2.00
C TRP A 32 9.01 -4.84 3.16
N CYS A 33 8.54 -5.06 4.40
CA CYS A 33 9.15 -4.48 5.59
C CYS A 33 10.59 -4.93 5.78
N THR A 34 10.91 -6.18 5.47
CA THR A 34 12.28 -6.71 5.58
C THR A 34 13.22 -6.04 4.58
N HIS A 35 12.73 -5.72 3.37
CA HIS A 35 13.51 -5.02 2.36
C HIS A 35 13.80 -3.56 2.76
N HIS A 36 12.81 -2.86 3.34
CA HIS A 36 12.87 -1.43 3.65
C HIS A 36 13.22 -1.12 5.12
N LYS A 37 13.67 -2.11 5.90
CA LYS A 37 13.94 -1.93 7.34
C LYS A 37 15.05 -0.92 7.65
N ASP A 38 15.96 -0.72 6.70
CA ASP A 38 17.15 0.14 6.83
C ASP A 38 16.97 1.46 6.05
N ASP A 39 15.79 1.71 5.48
CA ASP A 39 15.49 2.92 4.73
C ASP A 39 15.38 4.13 5.65
N ALA A 40 15.71 5.30 5.10
CA ALA A 40 15.49 6.55 5.82
C ALA A 40 14.00 6.71 6.15
N PRO A 41 13.65 7.14 7.37
CA PRO A 41 12.26 7.34 7.75
C PRO A 41 11.60 8.33 6.80
N LEU A 42 10.34 8.03 6.45
CA LEU A 42 9.56 8.90 5.59
C LEU A 42 9.37 10.25 6.30
N PRO A 43 9.56 11.39 5.60
CA PRO A 43 9.25 12.70 6.18
C PRO A 43 7.77 12.73 6.57
N GLU A 44 7.49 13.19 7.80
CA GLU A 44 6.16 13.09 8.42
C GLU A 44 5.09 13.94 7.76
N ASP A 45 5.48 15.04 7.11
CA ASP A 45 4.59 15.93 6.37
C ASP A 45 5.34 16.51 5.17
N ASP A 46 4.94 16.08 3.98
CA ASP A 46 5.28 16.79 2.76
C ASP A 46 4.01 16.85 1.90
N GLU A 47 3.18 17.86 2.18
CA GLU A 47 1.92 18.15 1.49
C GLU A 47 2.08 18.28 -0.05
N ASN A 48 3.31 18.30 -0.56
CA ASN A 48 3.63 18.42 -1.99
C ASN A 48 3.82 17.07 -2.72
N LYS A 49 3.67 15.92 -2.03
CA LYS A 49 3.86 14.58 -2.63
C LYS A 49 2.79 14.17 -3.65
N GLU A 50 1.68 14.89 -3.78
CA GLU A 50 0.62 14.59 -4.75
C GLU A 50 1.09 14.62 -6.22
N LYS A 51 2.28 15.19 -6.50
CA LYS A 51 2.77 15.41 -7.87
C LYS A 51 3.76 14.37 -8.39
N GLN A 52 4.30 13.48 -7.56
CA GLN A 52 5.26 12.45 -8.02
C GLN A 52 4.62 11.06 -7.99
N THR A 53 3.73 10.82 -8.95
CA THR A 53 3.32 9.46 -9.33
C THR A 53 4.48 8.67 -9.97
N GLU A 54 5.60 9.33 -10.26
CA GLU A 54 6.67 8.81 -11.12
C GLU A 54 7.83 8.16 -10.34
N ASP A 55 8.01 8.50 -9.06
CA ASP A 55 9.07 7.94 -8.21
C ASP A 55 8.56 6.77 -7.37
N ILE A 56 8.39 5.61 -8.02
CA ILE A 56 8.29 4.31 -7.35
C ILE A 56 9.63 3.59 -7.54
N PRO A 57 10.34 3.17 -6.47
CA PRO A 57 11.57 2.40 -6.59
C PRO A 57 11.41 1.16 -7.47
N VAL A 58 12.46 0.81 -8.23
CA VAL A 58 12.40 -0.34 -9.18
C VAL A 58 12.04 -1.65 -8.48
N TRP A 59 12.54 -1.83 -7.25
CA TRP A 59 12.22 -3.02 -6.46
C TRP A 59 10.73 -3.07 -6.13
N ASP A 60 10.13 -1.95 -5.70
CA ASP A 60 8.69 -1.86 -5.43
C ASP A 60 7.84 -2.08 -6.68
N GLN A 61 8.28 -1.61 -7.84
CA GLN A 61 7.58 -1.86 -9.10
C GLN A 61 7.49 -3.36 -9.40
N GLU A 62 8.58 -4.11 -9.22
CA GLU A 62 8.57 -5.56 -9.45
C GLU A 62 7.84 -6.30 -8.31
N PHE A 63 7.96 -5.84 -7.07
CA PHE A 63 7.24 -6.40 -5.92
C PHE A 63 5.72 -6.28 -6.07
N LEU A 64 5.24 -5.13 -6.56
CA LEU A 64 3.81 -4.81 -6.77
C LEU A 64 3.27 -5.29 -8.11
N LYS A 65 4.06 -6.01 -8.89
CA LYS A 65 3.64 -6.66 -10.14
C LYS A 65 2.85 -7.93 -9.86
N VAL A 66 1.70 -7.74 -9.23
CA VAL A 66 0.74 -8.78 -8.83
C VAL A 66 -0.60 -8.54 -9.53
N ASP A 67 -1.53 -9.48 -9.39
CA ASP A 67 -2.90 -9.25 -9.84
C ASP A 67 -3.58 -8.15 -9.01
N GLN A 68 -4.64 -7.56 -9.56
CA GLN A 68 -5.36 -6.45 -8.91
C GLN A 68 -5.94 -6.83 -7.54
N GLY A 69 -6.41 -8.06 -7.38
CA GLY A 69 -6.98 -8.53 -6.11
C GLY A 69 -5.91 -8.51 -5.02
N THR A 70 -4.74 -9.10 -5.31
CA THR A 70 -3.59 -9.06 -4.40
C THR A 70 -3.14 -7.63 -4.11
N LEU A 71 -3.11 -6.74 -5.11
CA LEU A 71 -2.76 -5.33 -4.90
C LEU A 71 -3.75 -4.62 -3.96
N PHE A 72 -5.05 -4.85 -4.11
CA PHE A 72 -6.07 -4.28 -3.21
C PHE A 72 -5.98 -4.85 -1.79
N GLU A 73 -5.72 -6.15 -1.65
CA GLU A 73 -5.51 -6.74 -0.33
C GLU A 73 -4.24 -6.18 0.34
N LEU A 74 -3.17 -5.90 -0.42
CA LEU A 74 -1.98 -5.22 0.09
C LEU A 74 -2.27 -3.80 0.56
N ILE A 75 -3.10 -3.03 -0.18
CA ILE A 75 -3.54 -1.69 0.25
C ILE A 75 -4.30 -1.76 1.57
N LEU A 76 -5.26 -2.69 1.68
CA LEU A 76 -6.05 -2.89 2.90
C LEU A 76 -5.18 -3.32 4.09
N ALA A 77 -4.24 -4.25 3.86
CA ALA A 77 -3.32 -4.71 4.88
C ALA A 77 -2.34 -3.61 5.33
N ALA A 78 -1.79 -2.84 4.40
CA ALA A 78 -0.91 -1.71 4.71
C ALA A 78 -1.61 -0.65 5.54
N ASN A 79 -2.86 -0.32 5.18
CA ASN A 79 -3.69 0.60 5.96
C ASN A 79 -4.05 0.04 7.35
N TYR A 80 -4.38 -1.26 7.44
CA TYR A 80 -4.72 -1.90 8.71
C TYR A 80 -3.52 -1.97 9.68
N LEU A 81 -2.32 -2.19 9.16
CA LEU A 81 -1.07 -2.30 9.93
C LEU A 81 -0.33 -0.96 10.09
N ASP A 82 -0.89 0.14 9.58
CA ASP A 82 -0.32 1.49 9.58
C ASP A 82 1.11 1.57 8.97
N ILE A 83 1.33 0.89 7.84
CA ILE A 83 2.60 0.87 7.13
C ILE A 83 2.56 1.92 6.01
N LYS A 84 2.79 3.19 6.37
CA LYS A 84 2.70 4.35 5.46
C LYS A 84 3.50 4.16 4.15
N GLY A 85 4.72 3.63 4.22
CA GLY A 85 5.55 3.44 3.03
C GLY A 85 4.95 2.46 2.02
N LEU A 86 4.44 1.31 2.49
CA LEU A 86 3.76 0.34 1.65
C LEU A 86 2.46 0.91 1.08
N LEU A 87 1.72 1.67 1.89
CA LEU A 87 0.50 2.34 1.46
C LEU A 87 0.77 3.37 0.35
N ASP A 88 1.85 4.15 0.48
CA ASP A 88 2.26 5.14 -0.53
C ASP A 88 2.61 4.49 -1.87
N VAL A 89 3.46 3.46 -1.88
CA VAL A 89 3.88 2.80 -3.14
C VAL A 89 2.72 2.07 -3.83
N THR A 90 1.80 1.49 -3.05
CA THR A 90 0.60 0.86 -3.60
C THR A 90 -0.38 1.89 -4.17
N HIS A 91 -0.61 3.03 -3.49
CA HIS A 91 -1.39 4.15 -4.02
C HIS A 91 -0.79 4.72 -5.31
N LYS A 92 0.52 4.96 -5.34
CA LYS A 92 1.21 5.44 -6.55
C LYS A 92 1.06 4.44 -7.71
N THR A 93 1.14 3.14 -7.43
CA THR A 93 0.93 2.08 -8.43
C THR A 93 -0.47 2.15 -9.04
N VAL A 94 -1.51 2.29 -8.20
CA VAL A 94 -2.89 2.46 -8.67
C VAL A 94 -3.05 3.75 -9.47
N ALA A 95 -2.44 4.87 -9.03
CA ALA A 95 -2.46 6.13 -9.76
C ALA A 95 -1.83 5.99 -11.16
N ASN A 96 -0.71 5.28 -11.29
CA ASN A 96 -0.07 4.98 -12.57
C ASN A 96 -0.94 4.09 -13.46
N MET A 97 -1.73 3.17 -12.89
CA MET A 97 -2.68 2.38 -13.66
C MET A 97 -3.85 3.20 -14.21
N ILE A 98 -4.15 4.37 -13.63
CA ILE A 98 -5.22 5.28 -14.04
C ILE A 98 -4.70 6.35 -15.01
N LYS A 99 -3.45 6.78 -14.83
CA LYS A 99 -2.80 7.83 -15.64
C LYS A 99 -2.88 7.50 -17.13
N GLY A 100 -3.39 8.46 -17.92
CA GLY A 100 -3.49 8.35 -19.37
C GLY A 100 -4.63 7.46 -19.89
N LYS A 101 -5.43 6.83 -19.03
CA LYS A 101 -6.61 6.05 -19.44
C LYS A 101 -7.87 6.92 -19.49
N THR A 102 -8.76 6.58 -20.42
CA THR A 102 -10.10 7.15 -20.49
C THR A 102 -10.99 6.66 -19.33
N PRO A 103 -12.03 7.40 -18.95
CA PRO A 103 -12.97 6.97 -17.91
C PRO A 103 -13.58 5.59 -18.19
N GLU A 104 -13.87 5.27 -19.45
CA GLU A 104 -14.39 3.97 -19.88
C GLU A 104 -13.38 2.83 -19.64
N GLU A 105 -12.10 3.07 -19.96
CA GLU A 105 -11.02 2.10 -19.72
C GLU A 105 -10.77 1.88 -18.24
N ILE A 106 -10.84 2.93 -17.42
CA ILE A 106 -10.75 2.84 -15.95
C ILE A 106 -11.93 2.02 -15.42
N CYS A 107 -13.16 2.31 -15.85
CA CYS A 107 -14.33 1.54 -15.42
C CYS A 107 -14.21 0.06 -15.77
N LYS A 108 -13.71 -0.26 -16.96
CA LYS A 108 -13.47 -1.65 -17.37
C LYS A 108 -12.36 -2.30 -16.55
N ALA A 109 -11.25 -1.60 -16.33
CA ALA A 109 -10.08 -2.11 -15.61
C ALA A 109 -10.37 -2.36 -14.12
N PHE A 110 -11.23 -1.56 -13.50
CA PHE A 110 -11.57 -1.68 -12.08
C PHE A 110 -12.97 -2.28 -11.84
N ASN A 111 -13.59 -2.83 -12.89
CA ASN A 111 -14.92 -3.42 -12.85
C ASN A 111 -16.01 -2.50 -12.23
N ILE A 112 -15.86 -1.20 -12.45
CA ILE A 112 -16.77 -0.15 -11.94
C ILE A 112 -17.94 -0.03 -12.92
N LYS A 113 -19.17 -0.07 -12.40
CA LYS A 113 -20.38 0.13 -13.22
C LYS A 113 -20.37 1.52 -13.86
N THR A 114 -20.38 1.57 -15.20
CA THR A 114 -20.36 2.78 -16.06
C THR A 114 -21.56 3.72 -15.88
N THR A 115 -22.49 3.44 -14.96
CA THR A 115 -23.73 4.18 -14.77
C THR A 115 -23.51 5.65 -14.39
N LEU A 116 -22.34 6.01 -13.85
CA LEU A 116 -22.02 7.39 -13.42
C LEU A 116 -21.58 8.32 -14.56
N LEU A 117 -21.09 7.78 -15.70
CA LEU A 117 -20.63 8.59 -16.83
C LEU A 117 -21.77 9.16 -17.69
N LYS A 118 -22.95 8.54 -17.65
CA LYS A 118 -24.11 8.99 -18.44
C LYS A 118 -24.77 10.27 -17.92
N ARG A 119 -24.40 10.75 -16.72
CA ARG A 119 -25.02 11.93 -16.07
C ARG A 119 -24.30 13.26 -16.29
N ARG A 120 -23.18 13.29 -17.01
CA ARG A 120 -22.40 14.52 -17.29
C ARG A 120 -22.33 14.90 -18.77
N LYS A 121 -23.36 14.61 -19.57
CA LYS A 121 -23.54 15.37 -20.81
C LYS A 121 -24.21 16.71 -20.45
N PRO A 122 -23.53 17.86 -20.54
CA PRO A 122 -24.20 19.15 -20.46
C PRO A 122 -25.15 19.32 -21.67
N PRO A 123 -26.21 20.13 -21.55
CA PRO A 123 -27.15 20.43 -22.63
C PRO A 123 -26.49 21.11 -23.82
#